data_AF-A0A6J5UD41-F1
#
_entry.id   AF-A0A6J5UD41-F1
#
_cell.length_a   1.000
_cell.length_b   1.000
_cell.length_c   1.000
_cell.angle_alpha   90.00
_cell.angle_beta   90.00
_cell.angle_gamma   90.00
#
_symmetry.space_group_name_H-M   'P 1'
#
loop_
_entity.id
_entity.type
_entity.pdbx_description
1 polymer ?
#
loop_
_entity_poly.entity_id
_entity_poly.type
_entity_poly.pdbx_seq_one_letter_code
_entity_poly.pdbx_strand_id
1 'polypeptide(L)'
;MGGVVSQYWVREQVNNAGSGCDLFHGEWVYDRSYPLYISTDCPFILKEFDCQKNGRPDNEYLKYRWQPTSCDLPRFDGRSFLGRFRGKRILFVGDSLSMNQWQSLTCLLHTSVPEASYTLSKVGGVSTFKFPAYDVSIVLSRNAFLVDVVNDSNGRVLMLDSIQNGSYWRTFDVLVFNTWHWWLHTGRKQPWAQVRYGVNNAHKDIDRMKAYEKALTTWARWVESSVDPSKTKVFFQGVSPDHMR
;
A
#
# COMPACT_ATOMS: atom_id res chain seq x y z
N MET A 1 2.43 14.79 15.70
CA MET A 1 3.81 14.60 16.19
C MET A 1 4.17 13.12 16.17
N GLY A 2 4.53 12.57 15.00
CA GLY A 2 4.91 11.15 14.80
C GLY A 2 6.34 11.02 14.28
N GLY A 3 7.25 11.81 14.85
CA GLY A 3 8.53 12.20 14.22
C GLY A 3 9.69 11.22 14.30
N VAL A 4 9.54 10.01 14.84
CA VAL A 4 10.70 9.10 15.01
C VAL A 4 10.73 8.00 13.94
N VAL A 5 9.60 7.34 13.64
CA VAL A 5 9.62 6.20 12.71
C VAL A 5 9.78 6.63 11.24
N SER A 6 9.25 7.80 10.85
CA SER A 6 9.34 8.28 9.46
C SER A 6 10.77 8.63 9.02
N GLN A 7 11.61 9.13 9.95
CA GLN A 7 12.95 9.63 9.61
C GLN A 7 13.98 8.52 9.35
N TYR A 8 13.79 7.32 9.89
CA TYR A 8 14.77 6.24 9.75
C TYR A 8 14.64 5.46 8.43
N TRP A 9 13.45 5.40 7.80
CA TRP A 9 13.20 4.46 6.70
C TRP A 9 13.12 5.09 5.31
N VAL A 10 13.00 6.43 5.19
CA VAL A 10 13.05 7.14 3.90
C VAL A 10 14.50 7.42 3.43
N ARG A 11 15.50 7.25 4.30
CA ARG A 11 16.87 7.74 4.05
C ARG A 11 17.76 6.84 3.19
N GLU A 12 17.41 5.59 2.90
CA GLU A 12 18.37 4.64 2.31
C GLU A 12 18.26 4.39 0.80
N GLN A 13 17.49 5.20 0.05
CA GLN A 13 17.48 5.13 -1.43
C GLN A 13 17.62 6.46 -2.18
N VAL A 14 17.92 7.58 -1.51
CA VAL A 14 18.12 8.90 -2.17
C VAL A 14 19.61 9.33 -2.19
N ASN A 15 20.52 8.59 -1.57
CA ASN A 15 21.94 8.96 -1.51
C ASN A 15 22.77 8.41 -2.67
N ASN A 16 22.46 8.82 -3.91
CA ASN A 16 23.46 8.82 -4.98
C ASN A 16 23.24 9.90 -6.05
N ALA A 17 22.85 11.10 -5.63
CA ALA A 17 23.06 12.34 -6.38
C ALA A 17 23.26 13.48 -5.37
N GLY A 18 24.28 14.31 -5.58
CA GLY A 18 24.54 15.49 -4.74
C GLY A 18 23.29 16.36 -4.61
N SER A 19 23.04 16.86 -3.40
CA SER A 19 21.77 17.46 -2.93
C SER A 19 20.55 16.58 -3.27
N GLY A 20 20.21 15.67 -2.34
CA GLY A 20 19.19 14.63 -2.56
C GLY A 20 17.86 15.17 -3.08
N CYS A 21 17.30 14.49 -4.08
CA CYS A 21 15.98 14.82 -4.62
C CYS A 21 14.89 14.39 -3.63
N ASP A 22 14.23 15.36 -3.00
CA ASP A 22 13.01 15.10 -2.26
C ASP A 22 11.86 14.83 -3.24
N LEU A 23 11.49 13.56 -3.39
CA LEU A 23 10.42 13.12 -4.29
C LEU A 23 9.03 13.60 -3.85
N PHE A 24 8.88 14.11 -2.62
CA PHE A 24 7.60 14.51 -2.05
C PHE A 24 7.40 16.04 -2.05
N HIS A 25 8.40 16.81 -2.49
CA HIS A 25 8.30 18.25 -2.67
C HIS A 25 8.31 18.60 -4.15
N GLY A 26 7.25 19.26 -4.62
CA GLY A 26 7.00 19.46 -6.04
C GLY A 26 5.61 19.99 -6.31
N GLU A 27 5.17 19.83 -7.55
CA GLU A 27 3.87 20.28 -8.01
C GLU A 27 3.24 19.31 -9.01
N TRP A 28 1.93 19.43 -9.18
CA TRP A 28 1.21 18.74 -10.24
C TRP A 28 1.32 19.54 -11.54
N VAL A 29 1.87 18.93 -12.58
CA VAL A 29 2.01 19.54 -13.90
C VAL A 29 1.13 18.81 -14.91
N TYR A 30 0.52 19.58 -15.81
CA TYR A 30 -0.26 19.04 -16.91
C TYR A 30 0.67 18.41 -17.97
N ASP A 31 0.39 17.17 -18.35
CA ASP A 31 1.16 16.41 -19.33
C ASP A 31 0.20 15.73 -20.32
N ARG A 32 0.32 16.10 -21.60
CA ARG A 32 -0.51 15.55 -22.68
C ARG A 32 -0.29 14.06 -22.91
N SER A 33 0.87 13.53 -22.52
CA SER A 33 1.26 12.13 -22.69
C SER A 33 0.67 11.19 -21.62
N TYR A 34 0.01 11.74 -20.60
CA TYR A 34 -0.73 11.00 -19.58
C TYR A 34 -2.18 10.71 -20.03
N PRO A 35 -2.86 9.70 -19.45
CA PRO A 35 -2.40 8.81 -18.39
C PRO A 35 -1.41 7.74 -18.91
N LEU A 36 -0.71 7.10 -17.98
CA LEU A 36 0.21 5.99 -18.30
C LEU A 36 -0.51 4.71 -18.75
N TYR A 37 -1.81 4.58 -18.45
CA TYR A 37 -2.70 3.52 -18.94
C TYR A 37 -4.15 4.01 -18.95
N ILE A 38 -4.99 3.37 -19.75
CA ILE A 38 -6.44 3.61 -19.76
C ILE A 38 -7.11 2.50 -18.94
N SER A 39 -8.03 2.85 -18.04
CA SER A 39 -8.68 1.88 -17.14
C SER A 39 -9.40 0.77 -17.88
N THR A 40 -9.99 1.07 -19.04
CA THR A 40 -10.71 0.11 -19.89
C THR A 40 -9.82 -1.00 -20.46
N ASP A 41 -8.53 -0.73 -20.60
CA ASP A 41 -7.54 -1.69 -21.11
C ASP A 41 -7.04 -2.64 -20.00
N CYS A 42 -7.52 -2.44 -18.76
CA CYS A 42 -7.22 -3.28 -17.61
C CYS A 42 -8.43 -4.15 -17.25
N PRO A 43 -8.54 -5.40 -17.76
CA PRO A 43 -9.76 -6.20 -17.67
C PRO A 43 -10.14 -6.63 -16.24
N PHE A 44 -9.21 -6.51 -15.29
CA PHE A 44 -9.38 -6.88 -13.88
C PHE A 44 -9.47 -5.67 -12.93
N ILE A 45 -9.55 -4.44 -13.46
CA ILE A 45 -9.79 -3.27 -12.62
C ILE A 45 -11.15 -3.42 -11.91
N LEU A 46 -11.18 -3.13 -10.62
CA LEU A 46 -12.43 -3.18 -9.85
C LEU A 46 -13.32 -2.00 -10.23
N LYS A 47 -14.63 -2.24 -10.20
CA LYS A 47 -15.64 -1.23 -10.56
C LYS A 47 -15.47 0.05 -9.73
N GLU A 48 -15.12 -0.07 -8.46
CA GLU A 48 -14.91 1.04 -7.53
C GLU A 48 -13.79 2.00 -7.97
N PHE A 49 -12.89 1.59 -8.87
CA PHE A 49 -11.79 2.40 -9.38
C PHE A 49 -11.88 2.74 -10.88
N ASP A 50 -12.92 2.29 -11.58
CA ASP A 50 -13.12 2.57 -13.01
C ASP A 50 -14.10 3.73 -13.22
N CYS A 51 -13.62 4.96 -12.94
CA CYS A 51 -14.45 6.17 -13.00
C CYS A 51 -15.08 6.40 -14.38
N GLN A 52 -14.34 6.13 -15.46
CA GLN A 52 -14.83 6.34 -16.83
C GLN A 52 -15.97 5.39 -17.16
N LYS A 53 -15.81 4.09 -16.85
CA LYS A 53 -16.90 3.11 -17.04
C LYS A 53 -18.10 3.34 -16.11
N ASN A 54 -17.88 4.02 -14.99
CA ASN A 54 -18.95 4.46 -14.10
C ASN A 54 -19.63 5.78 -14.54
N GLY A 55 -19.27 6.33 -15.72
CA GLY A 55 -19.97 7.46 -16.33
C GLY A 55 -19.39 8.83 -16.00
N ARG A 56 -18.17 8.93 -15.43
CA ARG A 56 -17.50 10.22 -15.27
C ARG A 56 -17.17 10.81 -16.66
N PRO A 57 -17.67 12.01 -17.01
CA PRO A 57 -17.56 12.55 -18.36
C PRO A 57 -16.24 13.27 -18.65
N ASP A 58 -15.60 13.86 -17.63
CA ASP A 58 -14.33 14.58 -17.76
C ASP A 58 -13.13 13.61 -17.72
N ASN A 59 -12.04 13.97 -18.39
CA ASN A 59 -10.80 13.18 -18.45
C ASN A 59 -9.54 13.98 -18.06
N GLU A 60 -9.67 15.27 -17.74
CA GLU A 60 -8.55 16.17 -17.48
C GLU A 60 -7.77 15.77 -16.21
N TYR A 61 -8.45 15.17 -15.23
CA TYR A 61 -7.81 14.64 -14.01
C TYR A 61 -6.78 13.54 -14.31
N LEU A 62 -6.87 12.88 -15.46
CA LEU A 62 -5.91 11.86 -15.90
C LEU A 62 -4.65 12.45 -16.52
N LYS A 63 -4.62 13.77 -16.79
CA LYS A 63 -3.53 14.46 -17.50
C LYS A 63 -2.49 15.07 -16.59
N TYR A 64 -2.53 14.81 -15.29
CA TYR A 64 -1.59 15.36 -14.33
C TYR A 64 -0.52 14.35 -13.93
N ARG A 65 0.72 14.80 -13.88
CA ARG A 65 1.85 14.08 -13.30
C ARG A 65 2.49 14.90 -12.17
N TRP A 66 3.07 14.22 -11.21
CA TRP A 66 3.85 14.85 -10.16
C TRP A 66 5.26 15.20 -10.69
N GLN A 67 5.72 16.43 -10.43
CA GLN A 67 7.06 16.91 -10.78
C GLN A 67 7.77 17.34 -9.49
N PRO A 68 8.75 16.55 -8.99
CA PRO A 68 9.61 17.00 -7.90
C PRO A 68 10.38 18.27 -8.30
N THR A 69 10.59 19.18 -7.35
CA THR A 69 11.30 20.45 -7.61
C THR A 69 12.76 20.24 -7.95
N SER A 70 13.39 19.23 -7.35
CA SER A 70 14.85 19.03 -7.40
C SER A 70 15.29 17.95 -8.39
N CYS A 71 14.36 17.24 -9.06
CA CYS A 71 14.70 16.26 -10.09
C CYS A 71 13.50 15.87 -10.96
N ASP A 72 13.79 15.23 -12.09
CA ASP A 72 12.79 14.61 -12.94
C ASP A 72 12.55 13.14 -12.57
N LEU A 73 11.28 12.75 -12.53
CA LEU A 73 10.91 11.34 -12.41
C LEU A 73 11.08 10.65 -13.76
N PRO A 74 11.76 9.49 -13.83
CA PRO A 74 11.83 8.73 -15.06
C PRO A 74 10.43 8.25 -15.46
N ARG A 75 10.14 8.27 -16.77
CA ARG A 75 8.91 7.68 -17.30
C ARG A 75 8.86 6.19 -16.94
N PHE A 76 7.68 5.72 -16.54
CA PHE A 76 7.49 4.31 -16.21
C PHE A 76 7.71 3.43 -17.44
N ASP A 77 8.53 2.39 -17.27
CA ASP A 77 8.76 1.33 -18.25
C ASP A 77 8.45 -0.01 -17.58
N GLY A 78 7.33 -0.61 -17.96
CA GLY A 78 6.87 -1.88 -17.39
C GLY A 78 7.79 -3.06 -17.71
N ARG A 79 8.45 -3.08 -18.87
CA ARG A 79 9.38 -4.16 -19.23
C ARG A 79 10.65 -4.07 -18.39
N SER A 80 11.18 -2.86 -18.22
CA SER A 80 12.31 -2.60 -17.33
C SER A 80 11.98 -2.94 -15.88
N PHE A 81 10.77 -2.59 -15.40
CA PHE A 81 10.28 -2.97 -14.08
C PHE A 81 10.27 -4.49 -13.91
N LEU A 82 9.60 -5.22 -14.80
CA LEU A 82 9.52 -6.68 -14.71
C LEU A 82 10.89 -7.37 -14.84
N GLY A 83 11.79 -6.80 -15.65
CA GLY A 83 13.17 -7.24 -15.75
C GLY A 83 13.93 -7.08 -14.43
N ARG A 84 13.82 -5.91 -13.80
CA ARG A 84 14.48 -5.60 -12.51
C ARG A 84 13.96 -6.44 -11.36
N PHE A 85 12.66 -6.72 -11.35
CA PHE A 85 12.00 -7.51 -10.31
C PHE A 85 11.90 -9.00 -10.64
N ARG A 86 12.60 -9.50 -11.67
CA ARG A 86 12.55 -10.91 -12.05
C ARG A 86 12.82 -11.84 -10.85
N GLY A 87 11.93 -12.81 -10.64
CA GLY A 87 11.99 -13.75 -9.51
C GLY A 87 11.66 -13.12 -8.14
N LYS A 88 11.10 -11.90 -8.11
CA LYS A 88 10.78 -11.18 -6.87
C LYS A 88 9.29 -11.13 -6.58
N ARG A 89 8.98 -10.99 -5.29
CA ARG A 89 7.62 -10.88 -4.76
C ARG A 89 7.43 -9.53 -4.07
N ILE A 90 6.41 -8.80 -4.49
CA ILE A 90 6.01 -7.50 -3.95
C ILE A 90 4.69 -7.69 -3.21
N LEU A 91 4.61 -7.24 -1.95
CA LEU A 91 3.40 -7.33 -1.14
C LEU A 91 2.91 -5.94 -0.73
N PHE A 92 1.65 -5.67 -1.04
CA PHE A 92 0.88 -4.57 -0.49
C PHE A 92 0.11 -5.08 0.73
N VAL A 93 0.25 -4.41 1.87
CA VAL A 93 -0.47 -4.73 3.11
C VAL A 93 -1.15 -3.47 3.62
N GLY A 94 -2.47 -3.53 3.77
CA GLY A 94 -3.19 -2.38 4.31
C GLY A 94 -4.68 -2.41 4.06
N ASP A 95 -5.24 -1.22 4.01
CA ASP A 95 -6.66 -0.97 3.80
C ASP A 95 -7.04 -0.88 2.31
N SER A 96 -8.18 -0.27 2.01
CA SER A 96 -8.67 -0.07 0.63
C SER A 96 -7.71 0.74 -0.25
N LEU A 97 -6.84 1.57 0.33
CA LEU A 97 -5.86 2.36 -0.42
C LEU A 97 -4.70 1.48 -0.92
N SER A 98 -4.23 0.52 -0.12
CA SER A 98 -3.29 -0.50 -0.60
C SER A 98 -3.87 -1.30 -1.77
N MET A 99 -5.17 -1.60 -1.72
CA MET A 99 -5.85 -2.27 -2.84
C MET A 99 -5.87 -1.38 -4.08
N ASN A 100 -6.14 -0.08 -3.93
CA ASN A 100 -6.13 0.87 -5.04
C ASN A 100 -4.73 0.98 -5.67
N GLN A 101 -3.68 1.11 -4.86
CA GLN A 101 -2.29 1.18 -5.34
C GLN A 101 -1.84 -0.13 -6.01
N TRP A 102 -2.22 -1.29 -5.43
CA TRP A 102 -1.99 -2.60 -6.03
C TRP A 102 -2.68 -2.75 -7.41
N GLN A 103 -3.92 -2.26 -7.55
CA GLN A 103 -4.62 -2.27 -8.84
C GLN A 103 -3.96 -1.33 -9.86
N SER A 104 -3.57 -0.14 -9.44
CA SER A 104 -2.83 0.79 -10.29
C SER A 104 -1.55 0.15 -10.85
N LEU A 105 -0.73 -0.47 -10.00
CA LEU A 105 0.51 -1.12 -10.44
C LEU A 105 0.25 -2.31 -11.37
N THR A 106 -0.74 -3.15 -11.06
CA THR A 106 -1.05 -4.31 -11.91
C THR A 106 -1.62 -3.91 -13.27
N CYS A 107 -2.45 -2.87 -13.35
CA CYS A 107 -2.91 -2.30 -14.62
C CYS A 107 -1.77 -1.66 -15.41
N LEU A 108 -0.90 -0.86 -14.76
CA LEU A 108 0.30 -0.29 -15.39
C LEU A 108 1.16 -1.35 -16.05
N LEU A 109 1.45 -2.45 -15.34
CA LEU A 109 2.28 -3.51 -15.85
C LEU A 109 1.61 -4.31 -16.97
N HIS A 110 0.33 -4.62 -16.83
CA HIS A 110 -0.42 -5.35 -17.84
C HIS A 110 -0.48 -4.59 -19.17
N THR A 111 -0.76 -3.29 -19.11
CA THR A 111 -0.87 -2.44 -20.31
C THR A 111 0.50 -2.10 -20.92
N SER A 112 1.56 -2.05 -20.11
CA SER A 112 2.92 -1.79 -20.60
C SER A 112 3.57 -3.01 -21.29
N VAL A 113 3.11 -4.22 -20.99
CA VAL A 113 3.64 -5.48 -21.53
C VAL A 113 2.49 -6.43 -21.92
N PRO A 114 1.66 -6.02 -22.91
CA PRO A 114 0.39 -6.71 -23.22
C PRO A 114 0.59 -8.13 -23.74
N GLU A 115 1.77 -8.46 -24.28
CA GLU A 115 2.10 -9.79 -24.75
C GLU A 115 2.44 -10.79 -23.64
N ALA A 116 2.74 -10.30 -22.43
CA ALA A 116 3.06 -11.15 -21.30
C ALA A 116 1.77 -11.71 -20.65
N SER A 117 1.64 -13.02 -20.61
CA SER A 117 0.56 -13.67 -19.87
C SER A 117 0.65 -13.37 -18.37
N TYR A 118 -0.51 -13.28 -17.73
CA TYR A 118 -0.62 -13.11 -16.30
C TYR A 118 -1.59 -14.13 -15.69
N THR A 119 -1.43 -14.38 -14.40
CA THR A 119 -2.41 -15.12 -13.59
C THR A 119 -2.90 -14.22 -12.46
N LEU A 120 -4.20 -14.23 -12.21
CA LEU A 120 -4.82 -13.54 -11.09
C LEU A 120 -5.60 -14.56 -10.25
N SER A 121 -5.25 -14.68 -8.97
CA SER A 121 -5.94 -15.57 -8.04
C SER A 121 -6.22 -14.87 -6.72
N LYS A 122 -7.22 -15.37 -6.00
CA LYS A 122 -7.58 -14.90 -4.66
C LYS A 122 -7.83 -16.09 -3.76
N VAL A 123 -7.09 -16.16 -2.66
CA VAL A 123 -7.25 -17.19 -1.63
C VAL A 123 -7.43 -16.49 -0.29
N GLY A 124 -8.62 -16.61 0.29
CA GLY A 124 -8.99 -15.87 1.49
C GLY A 124 -8.86 -14.35 1.30
N GLY A 125 -8.10 -13.71 2.19
CA GLY A 125 -7.81 -12.27 2.17
C GLY A 125 -6.64 -11.85 1.28
N VAL A 126 -6.04 -12.79 0.52
CA VAL A 126 -4.84 -12.55 -0.29
C VAL A 126 -5.15 -12.65 -1.77
N SER A 127 -4.87 -11.58 -2.53
CA SER A 127 -4.93 -11.55 -3.99
C SER A 127 -3.52 -11.59 -4.57
N THR A 128 -3.26 -12.47 -5.55
CA THR A 128 -1.96 -12.62 -6.20
C THR A 128 -2.10 -12.36 -7.69
N PHE A 129 -1.37 -11.36 -8.19
CA PHE A 129 -1.18 -11.10 -9.61
C PHE A 129 0.24 -11.52 -10.00
N LYS A 130 0.42 -12.43 -10.95
CA LYS A 130 1.74 -12.97 -11.32
C LYS A 130 1.96 -12.89 -12.82
N PHE A 131 3.18 -12.51 -13.22
CA PHE A 131 3.69 -12.64 -14.59
C PHE A 131 4.63 -13.85 -14.66
N PRO A 132 4.19 -15.03 -15.15
CA PRO A 132 5.00 -16.25 -15.13
C PRO A 132 6.31 -16.13 -15.90
N ALA A 133 6.31 -15.45 -17.05
CA ALA A 133 7.51 -15.26 -17.89
C ALA A 133 8.65 -14.47 -17.19
N TYR A 134 8.30 -13.68 -16.17
CA TYR A 134 9.26 -12.91 -15.37
C TYR A 134 9.41 -13.47 -13.94
N ASP A 135 8.61 -14.46 -13.57
CA ASP A 135 8.47 -14.95 -12.20
C ASP A 135 8.28 -13.79 -11.17
N VAL A 136 7.52 -12.77 -11.55
CA VAL A 136 7.21 -11.61 -10.69
C VAL A 136 5.80 -11.75 -10.13
N SER A 137 5.65 -11.62 -8.82
CA SER A 137 4.35 -11.65 -8.16
C SER A 137 4.08 -10.33 -7.43
N ILE A 138 2.93 -9.72 -7.69
CA ILE A 138 2.42 -8.52 -7.02
C ILE A 138 1.18 -8.95 -6.21
N VAL A 139 1.31 -8.93 -4.90
CA VAL A 139 0.36 -9.52 -3.97
C VAL A 139 -0.29 -8.44 -3.11
N LEU A 140 -1.57 -8.59 -2.81
CA LEU A 140 -2.30 -7.78 -1.85
C LEU A 140 -2.73 -8.67 -0.69
N SER A 141 -2.32 -8.34 0.54
CA SER A 141 -2.83 -8.92 1.78
C SER A 141 -3.67 -7.87 2.52
N ARG A 142 -4.97 -8.11 2.63
CA ARG A 142 -5.86 -7.17 3.32
C ARG A 142 -5.63 -7.23 4.84
N ASN A 143 -5.00 -6.20 5.38
CA ASN A 143 -4.89 -5.97 6.82
C ASN A 143 -4.95 -4.47 7.08
N ALA A 144 -6.16 -3.96 7.28
CA ALA A 144 -6.42 -2.52 7.36
C ALA A 144 -5.74 -1.82 8.54
N PHE A 145 -5.37 -2.55 9.60
CA PHE A 145 -4.81 -2.01 10.84
C PHE A 145 -3.36 -2.38 11.06
N LEU A 146 -2.78 -3.22 10.19
CA LEU A 146 -1.45 -3.86 10.31
C LEU A 146 -1.27 -4.76 11.55
N VAL A 147 -2.19 -4.72 12.49
CA VAL A 147 -2.29 -5.57 13.67
C VAL A 147 -3.53 -6.45 13.59
N ASP A 148 -3.64 -7.43 14.47
CA ASP A 148 -4.67 -8.46 14.36
C ASP A 148 -6.05 -7.98 14.81
N VAL A 149 -7.08 -8.40 14.07
CA VAL A 149 -8.47 -8.36 14.53
C VAL A 149 -8.95 -9.79 14.71
N VAL A 150 -9.08 -10.23 15.96
CA VAL A 150 -9.42 -11.60 16.33
C VAL A 150 -10.87 -11.69 16.82
N ASN A 151 -11.45 -12.88 16.80
CA ASN A 151 -12.73 -13.13 17.45
C ASN A 151 -12.49 -13.73 18.84
N ASP A 152 -13.15 -13.20 19.87
CA ASP A 152 -13.24 -13.81 21.20
C ASP A 152 -14.71 -13.87 21.69
N SER A 153 -14.93 -14.28 22.94
CA SER A 153 -16.26 -14.38 23.54
C SER A 153 -17.03 -13.06 23.59
N ASN A 154 -16.33 -11.92 23.53
CA ASN A 154 -16.90 -10.58 23.54
C ASN A 154 -17.04 -9.97 22.13
N GLY A 155 -16.72 -10.73 21.08
CA GLY A 155 -16.85 -10.33 19.69
C GLY A 155 -15.49 -10.07 19.01
N ARG A 156 -15.46 -9.15 18.04
CA ARG A 156 -14.23 -8.78 17.32
C ARG A 156 -13.36 -7.87 18.19
N VAL A 157 -12.10 -8.25 18.39
CA VAL A 157 -11.14 -7.52 19.20
C VAL A 157 -9.97 -7.05 18.34
N LEU A 158 -9.72 -5.74 18.32
CA LEU A 158 -8.53 -5.15 17.73
C LEU A 158 -7.36 -5.28 18.72
N MET A 159 -6.40 -6.16 18.40
CA MET A 159 -5.21 -6.45 19.22
C MET A 159 -4.06 -5.54 18.80
N LEU A 160 -3.82 -4.45 19.53
CA LEU A 160 -2.85 -3.43 19.15
C LEU A 160 -1.38 -3.85 19.28
N ASP A 161 -1.11 -4.97 19.95
CA ASP A 161 0.22 -5.53 20.23
C ASP A 161 0.48 -6.89 19.57
N SER A 162 -0.33 -7.26 18.56
CA SER A 162 -0.23 -8.57 17.89
C SER A 162 -0.15 -8.44 16.36
N ILE A 163 0.76 -9.19 15.75
CA ILE A 163 0.92 -9.31 14.29
C ILE A 163 1.17 -10.79 13.92
N GLN A 164 0.12 -11.57 13.72
CA GLN A 164 0.22 -12.98 13.35
C GLN A 164 0.72 -13.19 11.92
N ASN A 165 0.40 -12.26 11.01
CA ASN A 165 0.76 -12.35 9.59
C ASN A 165 2.24 -12.02 9.31
N GLY A 166 3.01 -11.58 10.31
CA GLY A 166 4.39 -11.14 10.12
C GLY A 166 5.31 -12.21 9.51
N SER A 167 5.13 -13.48 9.89
CA SER A 167 5.89 -14.61 9.33
C SER A 167 5.68 -14.79 7.83
N TYR A 168 4.48 -14.48 7.33
CA TYR A 168 4.16 -14.50 5.91
C TYR A 168 4.75 -13.27 5.19
N TRP A 169 4.62 -12.08 5.77
CA TRP A 169 5.10 -10.83 5.18
C TRP A 169 6.60 -10.85 4.94
N ARG A 170 7.41 -11.36 5.88
CA ARG A 170 8.87 -11.44 5.72
C ARG A 170 9.34 -12.35 4.57
N THR A 171 8.45 -13.09 3.91
CA THR A 171 8.79 -13.93 2.74
C THR A 171 8.84 -13.14 1.42
N PHE A 172 8.62 -11.83 1.46
CA PHE A 172 8.58 -10.94 0.30
C PHE A 172 9.82 -10.06 0.20
N ASP A 173 10.20 -9.72 -1.04
CA ASP A 173 11.35 -8.88 -1.35
C ASP A 173 11.03 -7.38 -1.24
N VAL A 174 9.76 -7.01 -1.45
CA VAL A 174 9.27 -5.63 -1.27
C VAL A 174 7.98 -5.66 -0.47
N LEU A 175 7.91 -4.82 0.56
CA LEU A 175 6.76 -4.62 1.41
C LEU A 175 6.27 -3.18 1.28
N VAL A 176 5.00 -2.98 0.93
CA VAL A 176 4.35 -1.68 0.85
C VAL A 176 3.18 -1.65 1.82
N PHE A 177 3.35 -0.96 2.93
CA PHE A 177 2.35 -0.85 3.98
C PHE A 177 1.52 0.42 3.84
N ASN A 178 0.24 0.35 4.20
CA ASN A 178 -0.60 1.53 4.42
C ASN A 178 -1.62 1.24 5.52
N THR A 179 -1.91 2.23 6.34
CA THR A 179 -3.01 2.14 7.30
C THR A 179 -3.44 3.54 7.73
N TRP A 180 -4.70 3.89 7.52
CA TRP A 180 -5.30 5.11 8.11
C TRP A 180 -6.83 5.12 7.99
N HIS A 181 -7.34 4.85 6.79
CA HIS A 181 -8.72 5.17 6.43
C HIS A 181 -9.74 4.47 7.34
N TRP A 182 -9.44 3.22 7.76
CA TRP A 182 -10.32 2.42 8.59
C TRP A 182 -10.28 2.78 10.07
N TRP A 183 -9.26 3.49 10.55
CA TRP A 183 -9.18 3.91 11.96
C TRP A 183 -10.28 4.90 12.32
N LEU A 184 -10.75 5.68 11.35
CA LEU A 184 -11.80 6.67 11.55
C LEU A 184 -13.22 6.07 11.52
N HIS A 185 -13.36 4.77 11.26
CA HIS A 185 -14.67 4.12 11.27
C HIS A 185 -15.27 4.08 12.68
N THR A 186 -16.54 4.44 12.77
CA THR A 186 -17.34 4.42 14.01
C THR A 186 -18.71 3.79 13.75
N GLY A 187 -19.44 3.47 14.81
CA GLY A 187 -20.79 2.89 14.72
C GLY A 187 -20.82 1.60 13.91
N ARG A 188 -21.74 1.50 12.94
CA ARG A 188 -21.91 0.29 12.11
C ARG A 188 -20.69 -0.05 11.23
N LYS A 189 -19.80 0.92 10.97
CA LYS A 189 -18.59 0.71 10.16
C LYS A 189 -17.40 0.25 10.99
N GLN A 190 -17.48 0.32 12.32
CA GLN A 190 -16.38 -0.08 13.20
C GLN A 190 -16.20 -1.60 13.16
N PRO A 191 -15.01 -2.10 12.77
CA PRO A 191 -14.80 -3.54 12.59
C PRO A 191 -14.44 -4.29 13.89
N TRP A 192 -14.39 -3.60 15.03
CA TRP A 192 -14.15 -4.18 16.35
C TRP A 192 -15.24 -3.78 17.36
N ALA A 193 -15.53 -4.68 18.29
CA ALA A 193 -16.34 -4.42 19.48
C ALA A 193 -15.49 -3.97 20.67
N GLN A 194 -14.20 -4.36 20.69
CA GLN A 194 -13.24 -4.02 21.73
C GLN A 194 -11.85 -3.78 21.15
N VAL A 195 -11.03 -3.03 21.89
CA VAL A 195 -9.62 -2.78 21.62
C VAL A 195 -8.81 -3.31 22.80
N ARG A 196 -7.72 -4.03 22.53
CA ARG A 196 -6.84 -4.60 23.55
C ARG A 196 -5.38 -4.24 23.29
N TYR A 197 -4.64 -3.97 24.37
CA TYR A 197 -3.18 -3.79 24.33
C TYR A 197 -2.57 -4.43 25.59
N GLY A 198 -2.03 -5.64 25.46
CA GLY A 198 -1.66 -6.49 26.58
C GLY A 198 -2.83 -7.29 27.16
N VAL A 199 -2.53 -8.27 28.02
CA VAL A 199 -3.49 -9.30 28.46
C VAL A 199 -4.69 -8.74 29.24
N ASN A 200 -4.47 -7.72 30.08
CA ASN A 200 -5.47 -7.22 31.03
C ASN A 200 -6.05 -5.84 30.68
N ASN A 201 -5.75 -5.31 29.50
CA ASN A 201 -6.11 -3.95 29.14
C ASN A 201 -7.04 -3.92 27.93
N ALA A 202 -8.27 -4.35 28.16
CA ALA A 202 -9.35 -4.35 27.18
C ALA A 202 -10.28 -3.16 27.41
N HIS A 203 -10.59 -2.45 26.34
CA HIS A 203 -11.53 -1.33 26.34
C HIS A 203 -12.58 -1.55 25.26
N LYS A 204 -13.81 -1.08 25.49
CA LYS A 204 -14.84 -1.06 24.43
C LYS A 204 -14.38 -0.22 23.23
N ASP A 205 -13.77 0.92 23.52
CA ASP A 205 -13.14 1.76 22.53
C ASP A 205 -12.08 2.66 23.16
N ILE A 206 -11.19 3.23 22.34
CA ILE A 206 -10.19 4.20 22.78
C ILE A 206 -10.01 5.32 21.74
N ASP A 207 -9.32 6.38 22.16
CA ASP A 207 -8.89 7.46 21.27
C ASP A 207 -8.16 6.91 20.02
N ARG A 208 -8.56 7.37 18.83
CA ARG A 208 -8.08 6.85 17.55
C ARG A 208 -6.59 7.08 17.35
N MET A 209 -6.07 8.23 17.78
CA MET A 209 -4.65 8.53 17.65
C MET A 209 -3.82 7.67 18.59
N LYS A 210 -4.29 7.42 19.83
CA LYS A 210 -3.64 6.49 20.76
C LYS A 210 -3.66 5.05 20.25
N ALA A 211 -4.77 4.60 19.66
CA ALA A 211 -4.86 3.26 19.07
C ALA A 211 -3.88 3.11 17.91
N TYR A 212 -3.88 4.10 17.01
CA TYR A 212 -3.02 4.17 15.84
C TYR A 212 -1.54 4.17 16.23
N GLU A 213 -1.14 5.01 17.19
CA GLU A 213 0.22 5.10 17.70
C GLU A 213 0.70 3.75 18.27
N LYS A 214 -0.14 3.06 19.06
CA LYS A 214 0.19 1.75 19.62
C LYS A 214 0.38 0.69 18.54
N ALA A 215 -0.55 0.59 17.58
CA ALA A 215 -0.45 -0.37 16.50
C ALA A 215 0.75 -0.11 15.58
N LEU A 216 1.00 1.15 15.22
CA LEU A 216 2.19 1.51 14.44
C LEU A 216 3.48 1.24 15.20
N THR A 217 3.50 1.44 16.51
CA THR A 217 4.67 1.08 17.34
C THR A 217 4.93 -0.43 17.31
N THR A 218 3.87 -1.24 17.41
CA THR A 218 3.96 -2.69 17.27
C THR A 218 4.47 -3.09 15.89
N TRP A 219 3.93 -2.51 14.82
CA TRP A 219 4.37 -2.74 13.45
C TRP A 219 5.84 -2.33 13.23
N ALA A 220 6.25 -1.16 13.70
CA ALA A 220 7.63 -0.68 13.56
C ALA A 220 8.63 -1.62 14.24
N ARG A 221 8.33 -2.06 15.47
CA ARG A 221 9.13 -3.07 16.18
C ARG A 221 9.19 -4.40 15.44
N TRP A 222 8.09 -4.82 14.82
CA TRP A 222 8.08 -6.02 13.99
C TRP A 222 9.00 -5.86 12.78
N VAL A 223 8.96 -4.72 12.07
CA VAL A 223 9.87 -4.43 10.96
C VAL A 223 11.33 -4.50 11.43
N GLU A 224 11.68 -3.78 12.49
CA GLU A 224 13.05 -3.71 13.03
C GLU A 224 13.61 -5.08 13.46
N SER A 225 12.76 -5.93 14.05
CA SER A 225 13.20 -7.23 14.58
C SER A 225 13.12 -8.38 13.59
N SER A 226 12.26 -8.28 12.57
CA SER A 226 11.88 -9.44 11.72
C SER A 226 12.24 -9.27 10.25
N VAL A 227 12.59 -8.07 9.78
CA VAL A 227 12.90 -7.79 8.38
C VAL A 227 14.40 -7.56 8.21
N ASP A 228 15.00 -8.27 7.27
CA ASP A 228 16.40 -8.11 6.88
C ASP A 228 16.51 -7.01 5.79
N PRO A 229 17.02 -5.80 6.10
CA PRO A 229 17.04 -4.68 5.15
C PRO A 229 18.00 -4.90 3.96
N SER A 230 18.91 -5.88 4.06
CA SER A 230 19.76 -6.30 2.94
C SER A 230 19.00 -7.10 1.87
N LYS A 231 17.88 -7.71 2.24
CA LYS A 231 17.06 -8.57 1.36
C LYS A 231 15.72 -7.96 0.99
N THR A 232 15.09 -7.27 1.94
CA THR A 232 13.72 -6.77 1.79
C THR A 232 13.71 -5.24 1.85
N LYS A 233 13.01 -4.61 0.90
CA LYS A 233 12.73 -3.17 0.93
C LYS A 233 11.35 -2.92 1.52
N VAL A 234 11.26 -1.99 2.45
CA VAL A 234 10.02 -1.63 3.15
C VAL A 234 9.63 -0.21 2.83
N PHE A 235 8.38 -0.02 2.44
CA PHE A 235 7.76 1.27 2.17
C PHE A 235 6.51 1.42 3.05
N PHE A 236 6.24 2.64 3.47
CA PHE A 236 4.99 3.01 4.12
C PHE A 236 4.35 4.16 3.35
N GLN A 237 3.19 3.90 2.74
CA GLN A 237 2.37 4.92 2.13
C GLN A 237 1.71 5.76 3.24
N GLY A 238 1.95 7.07 3.21
CA GLY A 238 1.33 8.01 4.14
C GLY A 238 -0.19 8.07 4.05
N VAL A 239 -0.77 8.93 4.87
CA VAL A 239 -2.21 9.17 4.91
C VAL A 239 -2.70 9.70 3.56
N SER A 240 -3.68 9.02 2.95
CA SER A 240 -4.41 9.58 1.81
C SER A 240 -5.45 10.58 2.33
N PRO A 241 -5.48 11.82 1.79
CA PRO A 241 -6.48 12.80 2.20
C PRO A 241 -7.88 12.39 1.74
N ASP A 242 -8.88 12.75 2.52
CA ASP A 242 -10.26 12.86 2.06
C ASP A 242 -10.55 14.33 1.67
N HIS A 243 -11.54 14.53 0.81
CA HIS A 243 -11.90 15.84 0.27
C HIS A 243 -13.36 16.18 0.62
N MET A 244 -13.83 15.78 1.81
CA MET A 244 -15.24 15.95 2.17
C MET A 244 -15.61 17.37 2.59
N ARG A 245 -14.65 18.25 2.93
CA ARG A 245 -14.83 19.69 3.21
C ARG A 245 -13.55 20.47 2.96
#